data_AF-A0A6A6MFU1-F1
#
_entry.id   AF-A0A6A6MFU1-F1
#
_cell.length_a   1.000
_cell.length_b   1.000
_cell.length_c   1.000
_cell.angle_alpha   90.00
_cell.angle_beta   90.00
_cell.angle_gamma   90.00
#
_symmetry.space_group_name_H-M   'P 1'
#
loop_
_entity.id
_entity.type
_entity.pdbx_description
1 polymer ?
#
loop_
_entity_poly.entity_id
_entity_poly.type
_entity_poly.pdbx_seq_one_letter_code
_entity_poly.pdbx_strand_id
1 'polypeptide(L)'
;MLCFACWIGASFISGRLGFSLAWKVVLAAQLFCWTGQFIGHGVFEKRAPALLDNLVQAFLMAPFFVLLEVLQKVFGYEPYPGFHASVKAKIDAEIKEWKDNKRKKST
;
A
#
# COMPACT_ATOMS: atom_id res chain seq x y z
N MET A 1 -11.56 0.77 0.52
CA MET A 1 -12.39 0.43 1.70
C MET A 1 -11.76 0.86 3.02
N LEU A 2 -10.47 0.58 3.27
CA LEU A 2 -9.78 1.01 4.49
C LEU A 2 -9.83 2.54 4.71
N CYS A 3 -9.53 3.35 3.69
CA CYS A 3 -9.55 4.81 3.81
C CYS A 3 -10.95 5.36 4.14
N PHE A 4 -12.00 4.75 3.60
CA PHE A 4 -13.39 5.13 3.88
C PHE A 4 -13.81 4.74 5.31
N ALA A 5 -13.40 3.57 5.78
CA ALA A 5 -13.61 3.15 7.16
C ALA A 5 -12.83 4.03 8.16
N CYS A 6 -11.57 4.37 7.84
CA CYS A 6 -10.76 5.30 8.63
C CYS A 6 -11.39 6.71 8.65
N TRP A 7 -11.95 7.17 7.54
CA TRP A 7 -12.65 8.45 7.48
C TRP A 7 -13.87 8.47 8.42
N ILE A 8 -14.75 7.46 8.31
CA ILE A 8 -15.93 7.35 9.18
C ILE A 8 -15.51 7.26 10.66
N GLY A 9 -14.53 6.42 10.97
CA GLY A 9 -14.01 6.28 12.33
C GLY A 9 -13.43 7.59 12.87
N ALA A 10 -12.63 8.30 12.06
CA ALA A 10 -12.04 9.59 12.45
C ALA A 10 -13.12 10.68 12.65
N SER A 11 -14.13 10.74 11.79
CA SER A 11 -15.26 11.67 11.94
C SER A 11 -16.05 11.39 13.22
N PHE A 12 -16.27 10.13 13.57
CA PHE A 12 -16.97 9.74 14.79
C PHE A 12 -16.18 10.06 16.06
N ILE A 13 -14.87 9.80 16.04
CA ILE A 13 -13.95 10.08 17.16
C ILE A 13 -13.79 11.60 17.35
N SER A 14 -13.64 12.36 16.26
CA SER A 14 -13.56 13.83 16.29
C SER A 14 -14.85 14.46 16.80
N GLY A 15 -16.03 13.92 16.43
CA GLY A 15 -17.32 14.40 16.93
C GLY A 15 -17.53 14.20 18.44
N ARG A 16 -16.72 13.36 19.10
CA ARG A 16 -16.81 13.08 20.54
C ARG A 16 -15.64 13.65 21.36
N LEU A 17 -14.58 14.12 20.71
CA LEU A 17 -13.39 14.66 21.38
C LEU A 17 -13.26 16.15 21.06
N GLY A 18 -12.96 16.97 22.07
CA GLY A 18 -12.57 18.36 21.82
C GLY A 18 -11.31 18.44 20.96
N PHE A 19 -11.20 19.49 20.13
CA PHE A 19 -10.11 19.69 19.15
C PHE A 19 -8.71 19.41 19.70
N SER A 20 -8.41 19.88 20.93
CA SER A 20 -7.11 19.68 21.58
C SER A 20 -6.79 18.20 21.85
N LEU A 21 -7.77 17.41 22.29
CA LEU A 21 -7.59 15.99 22.58
C LEU A 21 -7.54 15.15 21.30
N ALA A 22 -8.36 15.50 20.30
CA ALA A 22 -8.37 14.87 18.99
C ALA A 22 -6.99 14.96 18.30
N TRP A 23 -6.35 16.13 18.31
CA TRP A 23 -5.01 16.30 17.72
C TRP A 23 -3.92 15.48 18.41
N LYS A 24 -3.98 15.34 19.74
CA LYS A 24 -3.02 14.49 20.48
C LYS A 24 -3.16 13.02 20.10
N VAL A 25 -4.41 12.55 19.97
CA VAL A 25 -4.70 11.17 19.55
C VAL A 25 -4.22 10.94 18.12
N VAL A 26 -4.46 11.89 17.21
CA VAL A 26 -3.98 11.81 15.82
C VAL A 26 -2.46 11.73 15.77
N LEU A 27 -1.75 12.61 16.48
CA LEU A 27 -0.28 12.62 16.48
C LEU A 27 0.30 11.32 17.05
N ALA A 28 -0.25 10.83 18.17
CA ALA A 28 0.16 9.57 18.75
C ALA A 28 -0.06 8.40 17.78
N ALA A 29 -1.26 8.29 17.21
CA ALA A 29 -1.58 7.25 16.23
C ALA A 29 -0.66 7.31 15.01
N GLN A 30 -0.37 8.51 14.50
CA GLN A 30 0.52 8.67 13.34
C GLN A 30 1.94 8.19 13.65
N LEU A 31 2.49 8.56 14.81
CA LEU A 31 3.81 8.10 15.26
C LEU A 31 3.86 6.58 15.39
N PHE A 32 2.88 5.96 16.07
CA PHE A 32 2.83 4.50 16.22
C PHE A 32 2.70 3.78 14.88
N CYS A 33 1.79 4.23 14.00
CA CYS A 33 1.59 3.63 12.69
C CYS A 33 2.83 3.76 11.80
N TRP A 34 3.48 4.93 11.77
CA TRP A 34 4.71 5.12 11.02
C TRP A 34 5.85 4.24 11.54
N THR A 35 6.06 4.22 12.86
CA THR A 35 7.08 3.35 13.47
C THR A 35 6.83 1.89 13.13
N GLY A 36 5.58 1.43 13.22
CA GLY A 36 5.20 0.07 12.80
C GLY A 36 5.45 -0.18 11.31
N GLN A 37 5.16 0.79 10.45
CA GLN A 37 5.37 0.69 9.00
C GLN A 37 6.85 0.59 8.64
N PHE A 38 7.71 1.41 9.26
CA PHE A 38 9.17 1.33 9.06
C PHE A 38 9.77 0.04 9.61
N ILE A 39 9.31 -0.44 10.77
CA ILE A 39 9.78 -1.72 11.34
C ILE A 39 9.32 -2.89 10.47
N GLY A 40 8.05 -2.91 10.04
CA GLY A 40 7.51 -3.93 9.15
C GLY A 40 8.31 -4.04 7.85
N HIS A 41 8.48 -2.94 7.13
CA HIS A 41 9.23 -2.93 5.87
C HIS A 41 10.74 -3.17 6.07
N GLY A 42 11.35 -2.57 7.09
CA GLY A 42 12.80 -2.65 7.32
C GLY A 42 13.25 -4.01 7.85
N VAL A 43 12.53 -4.57 8.83
CA VAL A 43 12.93 -5.80 9.53
C VAL A 43 12.41 -7.05 8.83
N PHE A 44 11.14 -7.06 8.43
CA PHE A 44 10.51 -8.28 7.89
C PHE A 44 10.66 -8.41 6.38
N GLU A 45 10.56 -7.31 5.62
CA GLU A 45 10.66 -7.39 4.15
C GLU A 45 12.10 -7.23 3.63
N LYS A 46 13.02 -6.69 4.44
CA LYS A 46 14.43 -6.38 4.05
C LYS A 46 14.52 -5.72 2.67
N ARG A 47 13.51 -4.94 2.30
CA ARG A 47 13.41 -4.23 1.03
C ARG A 47 13.50 -2.75 1.36
N ALA A 48 14.24 -1.98 0.56
CA ALA A 48 14.11 -0.54 0.64
C ALA A 48 12.63 -0.21 0.39
N PRO A 49 11.98 0.64 1.22
CA PRO A 49 10.61 1.02 0.95
C PRO A 49 10.55 1.57 -0.46
N ALA A 50 9.59 1.13 -1.28
CA ALA A 50 9.46 1.55 -2.70
C ALA A 50 9.37 3.08 -2.88
N LEU A 51 9.09 3.79 -1.78
CA LEU A 51 9.17 5.23 -1.63
C LEU A 51 10.58 5.79 -1.90
N LEU A 52 11.65 5.05 -1.62
CA LEU A 52 13.04 5.47 -1.82
C LEU A 52 13.54 5.24 -3.25
N ASP A 53 12.97 4.28 -3.98
CA ASP A 53 13.39 3.95 -5.35
C ASP A 53 12.59 4.73 -6.40
N ASN A 54 11.28 4.91 -6.22
CA ASN A 54 10.44 5.72 -7.12
C ASN A 54 9.12 6.16 -6.45
N LEU A 55 9.22 7.16 -5.55
CA LEU A 55 8.12 7.71 -4.74
C LEU A 55 6.86 8.04 -5.56
N VAL A 56 7.05 8.70 -6.71
CA VAL A 56 5.95 9.15 -7.57
C VAL A 56 5.22 7.97 -8.19
N GLN A 57 5.96 6.97 -8.68
CA GLN A 57 5.37 5.76 -9.23
C GLN A 57 4.62 4.97 -8.15
N ALA A 58 5.21 4.78 -6.97
CA ALA A 58 4.58 4.06 -5.88
C ALA A 58 3.29 4.75 -5.40
N PHE A 59 3.31 6.08 -5.28
CA PHE A 59 2.17 6.85 -4.79
C PHE A 59 1.04 6.96 -5.81
N LEU A 60 1.36 7.09 -7.11
CA LEU A 60 0.35 7.15 -8.16
C LEU A 60 -0.18 5.76 -8.50
N MET A 61 0.66 4.76 -8.71
CA MET A 61 0.21 3.44 -9.17
C MET A 61 -0.46 2.60 -8.09
N ALA A 62 -0.07 2.71 -6.81
CA ALA A 62 -0.68 1.86 -5.79
C ALA A 62 -2.20 2.06 -5.65
N PRO A 63 -2.74 3.31 -5.62
CA PRO A 63 -4.18 3.54 -5.65
C PRO A 63 -4.87 2.97 -6.90
N PHE A 64 -4.29 3.16 -8.09
CA PHE A 64 -4.86 2.64 -9.34
C PHE A 64 -4.86 1.11 -9.36
N PHE A 65 -3.79 0.48 -8.87
CA PHE A 65 -3.70 -0.98 -8.80
C PHE A 65 -4.80 -1.57 -7.92
N VAL A 66 -4.98 -1.04 -6.70
CA VAL A 66 -6.03 -1.48 -5.78
C VAL A 66 -7.42 -1.24 -6.37
N LEU A 67 -7.64 -0.08 -7.00
CA LEU A 67 -8.91 0.23 -7.66
C LEU A 67 -9.23 -0.76 -8.78
N LEU A 68 -8.28 -1.00 -9.69
CA LEU A 68 -8.44 -1.93 -10.81
C LEU A 68 -8.64 -3.37 -10.34
N GLU A 69 -7.93 -3.79 -9.28
CA GLU A 69 -8.09 -5.13 -8.69
C GLU A 69 -9.48 -5.30 -8.06
N VAL A 70 -9.99 -4.29 -7.34
CA VAL A 70 -11.35 -4.33 -6.78
C VAL A 70 -12.39 -4.31 -7.90
N LEU A 71 -12.22 -3.47 -8.91
CA LEU A 71 -13.10 -3.43 -10.07
C LEU A 71 -13.14 -4.80 -10.79
N GLN A 72 -11.99 -5.45 -10.97
CA GLN A 72 -11.94 -6.76 -11.58
C GLN A 72 -12.58 -7.84 -10.68
N LYS A 73 -12.27 -7.87 -9.38
CA LYS A 73 -12.79 -8.89 -8.46
C LYS A 73 -14.28 -8.77 -8.17
N VAL A 74 -14.79 -7.55 -8.07
CA VAL A 74 -16.18 -7.29 -7.65
C VAL A 74 -17.11 -7.10 -8.86
N PHE A 75 -16.61 -6.48 -9.93
CA PHE A 75 -17.42 -6.10 -11.08
C PHE A 75 -17.00 -6.79 -12.39
N GLY A 76 -15.94 -7.61 -12.39
CA GLY A 76 -15.43 -8.27 -13.61
C GLY A 76 -14.88 -7.27 -14.63
N TYR A 77 -14.38 -6.12 -14.17
CA TYR A 77 -13.85 -5.07 -15.03
C TYR A 77 -12.58 -5.48 -15.80
N GLU A 78 -12.72 -5.64 -17.11
CA GLU A 78 -11.64 -5.98 -18.03
C GLU A 78 -11.50 -4.91 -19.13
N PRO A 79 -10.53 -3.97 -19.01
CA PRO A 79 -10.35 -2.86 -19.97
C PRO A 79 -10.21 -3.31 -21.43
N TYR A 80 -9.55 -4.44 -21.64
CA TYR A 80 -9.43 -5.12 -22.93
C TYR A 80 -9.21 -6.62 -22.69
N PRO A 81 -9.59 -7.49 -23.63
CA PRO A 81 -9.46 -8.94 -23.46
C PRO A 81 -8.03 -9.35 -23.11
N GLY A 82 -7.85 -10.04 -21.99
CA GLY A 82 -6.56 -10.51 -21.51
C GLY A 82 -5.78 -9.50 -20.67
N PHE A 83 -6.34 -8.33 -20.34
CA PHE A 83 -5.68 -7.32 -19.51
C PHE A 83 -5.16 -7.91 -18.19
N HIS A 84 -6.04 -8.57 -17.43
CA HIS A 84 -5.66 -9.13 -16.14
C HIS A 84 -4.57 -10.20 -16.25
N ALA A 85 -4.66 -11.06 -17.28
CA ALA A 85 -3.64 -12.09 -17.55
C ALA A 85 -2.27 -11.47 -17.87
N SER A 86 -2.25 -10.42 -18.70
CA SER A 86 -1.02 -9.70 -19.06
C SER A 86 -0.38 -8.97 -17.87
N VAL A 87 -1.20 -8.35 -17.00
CA VAL A 87 -0.73 -7.69 -15.78
C VAL A 87 -0.13 -8.73 -14.84
N LYS A 88 -0.81 -9.85 -14.63
CA LYS A 88 -0.32 -10.94 -13.79
C LYS A 88 1.01 -11.52 -14.29
N ALA A 89 1.12 -11.74 -15.60
CA ALA A 89 2.36 -12.23 -16.22
C ALA A 89 3.55 -11.28 -16.00
N LYS A 90 3.34 -9.96 -16.07
CA LYS A 90 4.37 -8.95 -15.79
C LYS A 90 4.80 -8.96 -14.33
N ILE A 91 3.84 -9.04 -13.39
CA ILE A 91 4.12 -9.14 -11.95
C ILE A 91 4.94 -10.39 -11.64
N ASP A 92 4.56 -11.54 -12.17
CA ASP A 92 5.26 -12.80 -11.93
C ASP A 92 6.69 -12.76 -12.49
N ALA A 93 6.90 -12.14 -13.66
CA ALA A 93 8.22 -11.93 -14.24
C ALA A 93 9.11 -11.04 -13.37
N GLU A 94 8.59 -9.91 -12.89
CA GLU A 94 9.31 -9.00 -11.98
C GLU A 94 9.66 -9.66 -10.65
N ILE A 95 8.74 -10.45 -10.07
CA ILE A 95 9.00 -11.22 -8.84
C ILE A 95 10.13 -12.22 -9.05
N LYS A 96 10.16 -12.90 -10.20
CA LYS A 96 11.21 -13.86 -10.55
C LYS A 96 12.56 -13.18 -10.70
N GLU A 97 12.62 -12.09 -11.46
CA GLU A 97 13.84 -11.30 -11.64
C GLU A 97 14.38 -10.77 -10.30
N TRP A 98 13.49 -10.26 -9.44
CA TRP A 98 13.87 -9.81 -8.11
C TRP A 98 14.45 -10.94 -7.24
N LYS A 99 13.85 -12.13 -7.27
CA LYS A 99 14.35 -13.33 -6.56
C LYS A 99 15.73 -13.76 -7.08
N ASP A 100 15.91 -13.76 -8.40
CA ASP A 100 17.19 -14.14 -9.02
C ASP A 100 18.30 -13.12 -8.73
N ASN A 101 18.01 -11.81 -8.78
CA ASN A 101 18.95 -10.76 -8.39
C ASN A 101 19.31 -10.81 -6.91
N LYS A 102 18.35 -11.18 -6.04
CA LYS A 102 18.62 -11.38 -4.61
C LYS A 102 19.55 -12.57 -4.36
N ARG A 103 19.36 -13.69 -5.08
CA ARG A 103 20.24 -14.86 -5.02
C ARG A 103 21.67 -14.55 -5.51
N LYS A 104 21.81 -13.77 -6.58
CA LYS A 104 23.13 -13.35 -7.08
C LYS A 104 23.88 -12.41 -6.14
N LYS A 105 23.18 -11.57 -5.37
CA LYS A 105 23.80 -10.70 -4.35
C LYS A 105 24.21 -11.43 -3.06
N SER A 106 23.70 -12.64 -2.83
CA SER A 106 24.01 -13.44 -1.64
C SER A 106 25.08 -14.51 -1.86
N THR A 107 25.57 -14.66 -3.09
CA THR A 107 26.67 -15.55 -3.49
C THR A 107 27.90 -14.73 -3.76
#